data_AF-A0A966P9T2-F1
#
_entry.id   AF-A0A966P9T2-F1
#
_cell.length_a   1.000
_cell.length_b   1.000
_cell.length_c   1.000
_cell.angle_alpha   90.00
_cell.angle_beta   90.00
_cell.angle_gamma   90.00
#
_symmetry.space_group_name_H-M   'P 1'
#
loop_
_entity.id
_entity.type
_entity.pdbx_description
1 polymer ?
#
loop_
_entity_poly.entity_id
_entity_poly.type
_entity_poly.pdbx_seq_one_letter_code
_entity_poly.pdbx_strand_id
1 'polypeptide(L)' 'MSASIEDLTEAMKDVVDPELGINVVDLGLVYGITLDPSNIAVLDMTLTSAA' A
#
# COMPACT_ATOMS: atom_id res chain seq x y z
N MET A 1 17.69 -10.84 1.89
CA MET A 1 16.94 -9.76 2.54
C MET A 1 15.48 -9.99 2.24
N SER A 2 14.66 -10.27 3.24
CA SER A 2 13.20 -10.16 3.13
C SER A 2 12.82 -8.70 3.35
N ALA A 3 11.82 -8.19 2.65
CA ALA A 3 11.29 -6.86 2.91
C ALA A 3 10.65 -6.83 4.32
N SER A 4 10.65 -5.68 4.99
CA SER A 4 9.83 -5.49 6.20
C SER A 4 8.49 -4.87 5.85
N ILE A 5 7.50 -5.00 6.74
CA ILE A 5 6.19 -4.34 6.59
C ILE A 5 6.35 -2.81 6.60
N GLU A 6 7.31 -2.28 7.35
CA GLU A 6 7.64 -0.85 7.34
C GLU A 6 8.17 -0.41 5.97
N ASP A 7 9.08 -1.18 5.35
CA ASP A 7 9.59 -0.86 4.00
C ASP A 7 8.46 -0.84 2.96
N LEU A 8 7.54 -1.80 3.03
CA LEU A 8 6.37 -1.87 2.15
C LEU A 8 5.41 -0.70 2.38
N THR A 9 5.18 -0.32 3.63
CA THR A 9 4.30 0.81 3.99
C THR A 9 4.88 2.13 3.48
N GLU A 10 6.17 2.36 3.68
CA GLU A 10 6.85 3.55 3.15
C GLU A 10 6.80 3.59 1.62
N ALA A 11 7.03 2.47 0.94
CA ALA A 11 6.92 2.40 -0.52
C ALA A 11 5.50 2.72 -1.03
N MET A 12 4.45 2.40 -0.28
CA MET A 12 3.07 2.74 -0.65
C MET A 12 2.74 4.23 -0.49
N LYS A 13 3.55 5.01 0.26
CA LYS A 13 3.38 6.48 0.34
C LYS A 13 3.77 7.19 -0.96
N ASP A 14 4.60 6.56 -1.80
CA ASP A 14 4.90 7.07 -3.14
C ASP A 14 3.74 6.87 -4.14
N VAL A 15 2.76 6.02 -3.79
CA VAL A 15 1.59 5.79 -4.63
C VAL A 15 0.53 6.85 -4.31
N VAL A 16 0.43 7.82 -5.22
CA VAL A 16 -0.47 8.99 -5.09
C VAL A 16 -1.77 8.74 -5.85
N ASP A 17 -2.89 9.07 -5.20
CA ASP A 17 -4.19 9.11 -5.86
C ASP A 17 -4.22 10.23 -6.91
N PRO A 18 -4.48 9.91 -8.20
CA PRO A 18 -4.41 10.89 -9.27
C PRO A 18 -5.54 11.94 -9.24
N GLU A 19 -6.63 11.70 -8.50
CA GLU A 19 -7.76 12.62 -8.39
C GLU A 19 -7.58 13.62 -7.25
N LEU A 20 -7.09 13.16 -6.10
CA LEU A 20 -6.94 13.95 -4.87
C LEU A 20 -5.52 14.46 -4.64
N GLY A 21 -4.50 13.87 -5.29
CA GLY A 21 -3.10 14.27 -5.15
C GLY A 21 -2.49 13.95 -3.78
N ILE A 22 -3.10 13.03 -3.03
CA ILE A 22 -2.63 12.54 -1.72
C ILE A 22 -2.33 11.04 -1.83
N ASN A 23 -1.40 10.51 -1.05
CA ASN A 23 -1.05 9.10 -1.11
C ASN A 23 -2.12 8.18 -0.49
N VAL A 24 -2.17 6.94 -0.99
CA VAL A 24 -3.18 5.94 -0.60
C VAL A 24 -3.06 5.52 0.88
N VAL A 25 -1.89 5.68 1.49
CA VAL A 25 -1.66 5.36 2.90
C VAL A 25 -2.29 6.43 3.81
N ASP A 26 -2.02 7.71 3.53
CA ASP A 26 -2.55 8.86 4.29
C ASP A 26 -4.05 9.05 4.08
N LEU A 27 -4.57 8.65 2.92
CA LEU A 27 -6.02 8.57 2.68
C LEU A 27 -6.70 7.44 3.46
N GLY A 28 -5.93 6.53 4.06
CA GLY A 28 -6.46 5.38 4.80
C GLY A 28 -7.08 4.31 3.91
N LEU A 29 -6.68 4.25 2.64
CA LEU A 29 -7.19 3.27 1.68
C LEU A 29 -6.55 1.90 1.83
N VAL A 30 -5.40 1.82 2.49
CA VAL A 30 -4.71 0.56 2.82
C VAL A 30 -5.14 0.13 4.22
N TYR A 31 -5.81 -1.02 4.30
CA TYR A 31 -6.32 -1.59 5.55
C TYR A 31 -5.33 -2.52 6.24
N GLY A 32 -4.50 -3.21 5.46
CA GLY A 32 -3.55 -4.17 5.98
C GLY A 32 -2.54 -4.61 4.93
N ILE A 33 -1.32 -4.90 5.41
CA ILE A 33 -0.24 -5.48 4.61
C ILE A 33 0.22 -6.73 5.34
N THR A 34 0.26 -7.86 4.63
CA THR A 34 0.82 -9.11 5.13
C THR A 34 1.94 -9.56 4.22
N LEU A 35 3.02 -10.07 4.80
CA LEU A 35 4.17 -10.60 4.07
C LEU A 35 4.31 -12.08 4.40
N ASP A 36 4.27 -12.92 3.38
CA ASP A 36 4.44 -14.36 3.55
C ASP A 36 5.93 -14.76 3.62
N PRO A 37 6.26 -15.98 4.10
CA PRO A 37 7.63 -16.48 4.16
C PRO A 37 8.37 -16.53 2.81
N SER A 38 7.63 -16.56 1.70
CA SER A 38 8.14 -16.53 0.32
C SER A 38 8.37 -15.11 -0.20
N ASN A 39 8.23 -14.10 0.67
CA ASN A 39 8.42 -12.69 0.37
C ASN A 39 7.40 -12.12 -0.64
N ILE A 40 6.17 -12.65 -0.65
CA ILE A 40 5.01 -12.10 -1.36
C ILE A 40 4.22 -11.23 -0.39
N ALA A 41 4.05 -9.96 -0.75
CA ALA A 41 3.22 -9.03 -0.01
C ALA A 41 1.77 -9.10 -0.53
N VAL A 42 0.81 -9.25 0.38
CA VAL A 42 -0.63 -9.19 0.11
C VAL A 42 -1.18 -7.97 0.82
N LEU A 43 -1.87 -7.11 0.07
CA LEU A 43 -2.43 -5.85 0.55
C LEU A 43 -3.96 -5.89 0.46
N ASP A 44 -4.61 -5.60 1.58
CA ASP A 44 -6.04 -5.30 1.64
C ASP A 44 -6.22 -3.79 1.50
N MET A 45 -6.85 -3.35 0.42
CA MET A 45 -7.03 -1.92 0.14
C MET A 45 -8.31 -1.64 -0.65
N THR A 46 -8.75 -0.38 -0.64
CA THR A 46 -9.83 0.13 -1.49
C THR A 46 -9.30 1.11 -2.51
N LEU A 47 -9.71 0.97 -3.77
CA LEU A 47 -9.34 1.89 -4.84
C LEU A 47 -10.38 2.99 -4.97
N THR A 48 -9.92 4.23 -5.12
CA THR A 48 -10.75 5.44 -5.26
C THR A 48 -11.31 5.65 -6.66
N SER A 49 -11.03 4.78 -7.63
CA SER A 49 -11.81 4.68 -8.86
C SER A 49 -11.70 3.30 -9.48
N ALA A 50 -12.75 2.86 -10.16
CA ALA A 50 -12.81 1.58 -10.87
C ALA A 50 -12.42 1.75 -12.35
N ALA A 51 -11.30 2.41 -12.66
CA ALA A 51 -10.83 2.60 -14.03
C ALA A 51 -9.40 3.14 -14.07
#